data_AF-A0A7C1HB88-F1
#
_entry.id   AF-A0A7C1HB88-F1
#
_cell.length_a   1.000
_cell.length_b   1.000
_cell.length_c   1.000
_cell.angle_alpha   90.00
_cell.angle_beta   90.00
_cell.angle_gamma   90.00
#
_symmetry.space_group_name_H-M   'P 1'
#
loop_
_entity.id
_entity.type
_entity.pdbx_description
1 polymer ?
#
loop_
_entity_poly.entity_id
_entity_poly.type
_entity_poly.pdbx_seq_one_letter_code
_entity_poly.pdbx_strand_id
1 'polypeptide(L)'
;MAKISFLGAGSTVFAKNVLGDCLHVPALRDAEIALIDIDADRLHVSETMLKNVNRTLGAAADIRAYLADDAAEGLRGADYVVNAIQVGGYEPATVTDFEIPKKYGLRQTIADTLGIGGIFRALRTIPVMLDYCRIMEEVAP
;
A
#
# COMPACT_ATOMS: atom_id res chain seq x y z
N MET A 1 -6.66 -12.54 -17.24
CA MET A 1 -5.47 -12.39 -16.40
C MET A 1 -5.88 -11.47 -15.27
N ALA A 2 -5.73 -11.88 -14.01
CA ALA A 2 -6.13 -11.03 -12.90
C ALA A 2 -5.18 -9.83 -12.79
N LYS A 3 -5.70 -8.65 -12.44
CA LYS A 3 -4.90 -7.48 -12.09
C LYS A 3 -5.03 -7.18 -10.60
N ILE A 4 -3.89 -7.14 -9.92
CA ILE A 4 -3.77 -6.83 -8.50
C ILE A 4 -3.02 -5.52 -8.34
N SER A 5 -3.71 -4.49 -7.86
CA SER A 5 -3.09 -3.19 -7.53
C SER A 5 -2.81 -3.11 -6.04
N PHE A 6 -1.64 -2.60 -5.67
CA PHE A 6 -1.14 -2.57 -4.30
C PHE A 6 -0.81 -1.13 -3.90
N LEU A 7 -1.68 -0.51 -3.11
CA LEU A 7 -1.49 0.84 -2.57
C LEU A 7 -0.58 0.80 -1.34
N GLY A 8 0.46 1.62 -1.32
CA GLY A 8 1.47 1.62 -0.25
C GLY A 8 2.55 0.56 -0.48
N ALA A 9 2.90 0.32 -1.75
CA ALA A 9 3.86 -0.72 -2.14
C ALA A 9 5.29 -0.47 -1.63
N GLY A 10 5.62 0.75 -1.20
CA GLY A 10 6.87 1.09 -0.51
C GLY A 10 7.04 0.41 0.84
N SER A 11 6.01 -0.28 1.34
CA SER A 11 6.12 -1.30 2.39
C SER A 11 6.66 -2.61 1.82
N THR A 12 7.97 -2.65 1.50
CA THR A 12 8.61 -3.78 0.79
C THR A 12 8.35 -5.14 1.43
N VAL A 13 8.35 -5.24 2.76
CA VAL A 13 8.08 -6.50 3.47
C VAL A 13 6.64 -6.95 3.25
N PHE A 14 5.69 -6.03 3.33
CA PHE A 14 4.27 -6.35 3.18
C PHE A 14 3.93 -6.66 1.71
N ALA A 15 4.44 -5.86 0.78
CA ALA A 15 4.34 -6.12 -0.66
C ALA A 15 4.95 -7.49 -1.01
N LYS A 16 6.14 -7.82 -0.49
CA LYS A 16 6.77 -9.14 -0.68
C LYS A 16 5.87 -10.27 -0.23
N ASN A 17 5.37 -10.19 1.00
CA ASN A 17 4.68 -11.32 1.61
C ASN A 17 3.35 -11.56 0.89
N VAL A 18 2.53 -10.52 0.72
CA VAL A 18 1.21 -10.66 0.09
C VAL A 18 1.34 -11.04 -1.39
N LEU A 19 2.12 -10.30 -2.18
CA LEU A 19 2.23 -10.54 -3.62
C LEU A 19 3.11 -11.77 -3.91
N GLY A 20 4.10 -12.06 -3.07
CA GLY A 20 4.88 -13.29 -3.15
C GLY A 20 4.01 -14.53 -2.95
N ASP A 21 3.08 -14.50 -1.98
CA ASP A 21 2.10 -15.57 -1.80
C ASP A 21 1.19 -15.70 -3.03
N CYS A 22 0.76 -14.59 -3.64
CA CYS A 22 0.00 -14.63 -4.90
C CYS A 22 0.77 -15.36 -6.01
N LEU A 23 2.08 -15.14 -6.15
CA LEU A 23 2.93 -15.79 -7.16
C LEU A 23 3.07 -17.31 -6.95
N HIS A 24 2.81 -17.81 -5.74
CA HIS A 24 2.74 -19.25 -5.47
C HIS A 24 1.40 -19.89 -5.85
N VAL A 25 0.34 -19.10 -6.04
CA VAL A 25 -0.99 -19.58 -6.38
C VAL A 25 -1.12 -19.73 -7.90
N PRO A 26 -1.39 -20.94 -8.45
CA PRO A 26 -1.44 -21.14 -9.90
C PRO A 26 -2.38 -20.21 -10.66
N ALA A 27 -3.51 -19.82 -10.06
CA ALA A 27 -4.50 -18.94 -10.65
C ALA A 27 -4.08 -17.45 -10.71
N LEU A 28 -3.03 -17.06 -9.99
CA LEU A 28 -2.54 -15.68 -9.89
C LEU A 28 -1.08 -15.54 -10.36
N ARG A 29 -0.45 -16.64 -10.80
CA ARG A 29 0.97 -16.71 -11.10
C ARG A 29 1.38 -15.93 -12.35
N ASP A 30 0.42 -15.60 -13.20
CA ASP A 30 0.55 -14.77 -14.40
C ASP A 30 -0.15 -13.41 -14.26
N ALA A 31 -0.53 -12.99 -13.05
CA ALA A 31 -1.25 -11.74 -12.81
C ALA A 31 -0.47 -10.49 -13.24
N GLU A 32 -1.20 -9.43 -13.61
CA GLU A 32 -0.65 -8.08 -13.64
C GLU A 32 -0.60 -7.56 -12.21
N ILE A 33 0.57 -7.08 -11.78
CA ILE A 33 0.81 -6.53 -10.45
C ILE A 33 1.20 -5.06 -10.60
N ALA A 34 0.32 -4.17 -10.15
CA ALA A 34 0.56 -2.74 -10.14
C ALA A 34 0.95 -2.27 -8.73
N LEU A 35 2.17 -1.79 -8.57
CA LEU A 35 2.70 -1.25 -7.31
C LEU A 35 2.52 0.27 -7.30
N ILE A 36 1.88 0.81 -6.26
CA ILE A 36 1.60 2.24 -6.16
C ILE A 36 2.14 2.77 -4.84
N ASP A 37 2.95 3.83 -4.90
CA ASP A 37 3.46 4.53 -3.72
C ASP A 37 3.78 6.01 -4.03
N ILE A 38 3.92 6.83 -2.98
CA ILE A 38 4.35 8.22 -3.09
C ILE A 38 5.89 8.33 -3.14
N ASP A 39 6.60 7.33 -2.62
CA ASP A 39 8.05 7.32 -2.48
C ASP A 39 8.70 6.47 -3.58
N ALA A 40 9.35 7.14 -4.53
CA ALA A 40 9.96 6.52 -5.70
C ALA A 40 11.06 5.50 -5.33
N ASP A 41 11.86 5.79 -4.31
CA ASP A 41 12.99 4.94 -3.92
C ASP A 41 12.47 3.65 -3.29
N ARG A 42 11.52 3.76 -2.35
CA ARG A 42 10.89 2.62 -1.70
C ARG A 42 10.07 1.78 -2.69
N LEU A 43 9.44 2.43 -3.65
CA LEU A 43 8.70 1.78 -4.73
C LEU A 43 9.66 0.97 -5.62
N HIS A 44 10.79 1.56 -6.03
CA HIS A 44 11.80 0.88 -6.83
C HIS A 44 12.41 -0.34 -6.12
N VAL A 45 12.67 -0.23 -4.81
CA VAL A 45 13.12 -1.36 -4.00
C VAL A 45 12.11 -2.51 -4.03
N SER A 46 10.83 -2.19 -3.89
CA SER A 46 9.75 -3.18 -3.84
C SER A 46 9.51 -3.84 -5.21
N GLU A 47 9.56 -3.05 -6.28
CA GLU A 47 9.49 -3.55 -7.66
C GLU A 47 10.64 -4.50 -7.97
N THR A 48 11.87 -4.11 -7.64
CA THR A 48 13.08 -4.92 -7.87
C THR A 48 13.00 -6.24 -7.10
N MET A 49 12.58 -6.17 -5.83
CA MET A 49 12.43 -7.35 -4.98
C MET A 49 11.37 -8.30 -5.54
N LEU A 50 10.20 -7.81 -5.97
CA LEU A 50 9.14 -8.67 -6.54
C LEU A 50 9.54 -9.26 -7.90
N LYS A 51 10.22 -8.49 -8.76
CA LYS A 51 10.78 -9.02 -10.02
C LYS A 51 11.76 -10.18 -9.77
N ASN A 52 12.55 -10.09 -8.70
CA ASN A 52 13.45 -11.17 -8.28
C ASN A 52 12.69 -12.41 -7.77
N VAL A 53 11.61 -12.22 -7.00
CA VAL A 53 10.74 -13.32 -6.55
C VAL A 53 10.06 -13.98 -7.75
N ASN A 54 9.45 -13.20 -8.64
CA ASN A 54 8.79 -13.67 -9.87
C ASN A 54 9.72 -14.55 -10.72
N ARG A 55 10.97 -14.09 -10.93
CA ARG A 55 12.00 -14.86 -11.65
C ARG A 55 12.40 -16.14 -10.92
N THR A 56 12.64 -16.06 -9.61
CA THR A 56 13.04 -17.22 -8.78
C THR A 56 11.99 -18.32 -8.79
N LEU A 57 10.71 -17.92 -8.74
CA LEU A 57 9.58 -18.85 -8.76
C LEU A 57 9.25 -19.36 -10.17
N GLY A 58 9.88 -18.82 -11.22
CA GLY A 58 9.48 -19.10 -12.61
C GLY A 58 8.01 -18.74 -12.87
N ALA A 59 7.53 -17.67 -12.25
CA ALA A 59 6.22 -17.11 -12.47
C ALA A 59 6.26 -16.16 -13.68
N ALA A 60 5.08 -15.77 -14.17
CA ALA A 60 4.92 -15.00 -15.41
C ALA A 60 4.18 -13.68 -15.17
N ALA A 61 4.19 -13.18 -13.92
CA ALA A 61 3.50 -11.95 -13.57
C ALA A 61 4.15 -10.73 -14.26
N ASP A 62 3.32 -9.80 -14.72
CA ASP A 62 3.75 -8.49 -15.22
C ASP A 62 3.75 -7.48 -14.06
N ILE A 63 4.93 -7.06 -13.62
CA ILE A 63 5.08 -6.19 -12.44
C ILE A 63 5.48 -4.78 -12.89
N ARG A 64 4.62 -3.81 -12.58
CA ARG A 64 4.81 -2.39 -12.92
C ARG A 64 4.65 -1.50 -11.70
N ALA A 65 5.44 -0.44 -11.63
CA ALA A 65 5.42 0.55 -10.58
C ALA A 65 4.86 1.89 -11.08
N TYR A 66 4.02 2.52 -10.27
CA TYR A 66 3.38 3.80 -10.55
C TYR A 66 3.55 4.71 -9.33
N LEU A 67 3.91 5.98 -9.56
CA LEU A 67 3.84 6.97 -8.49
C LEU A 67 2.37 7.30 -8.20
N ALA A 68 2.10 7.80 -7.00
CA ALA A 68 0.73 8.14 -6.59
C ALA A 68 0.04 9.15 -7.53
N ASP A 69 0.79 10.06 -8.14
CA ASP A 69 0.28 11.02 -9.14
C ASP A 69 -0.26 10.29 -10.39
N ASP A 70 0.27 9.10 -10.68
CA ASP A 70 -0.12 8.22 -11.80
C ASP A 70 -1.01 7.04 -11.33
N ALA A 71 -1.55 7.09 -10.11
CA ALA A 71 -2.29 5.98 -9.52
C ALA A 71 -3.50 5.54 -10.35
N ALA A 72 -4.11 6.46 -11.11
CA ALA A 72 -5.20 6.14 -12.03
C ALA A 72 -4.79 5.12 -13.10
N GLU A 73 -3.53 5.13 -13.56
CA GLU A 73 -3.01 4.13 -14.50
C GLU A 73 -2.78 2.79 -13.81
N GLY A 74 -2.18 2.81 -12.62
CA GLY A 74 -1.95 1.60 -11.82
C GLY A 74 -3.24 0.92 -11.36
N LEU A 75 -4.30 1.68 -11.09
CA LEU A 75 -5.61 1.17 -10.68
C LEU A 75 -6.51 0.76 -11.85
N ARG A 76 -6.23 1.20 -13.07
CA ARG A 76 -7.10 0.97 -14.23
C ARG A 76 -7.35 -0.51 -14.48
N GLY A 77 -8.61 -0.91 -14.43
CA GLY A 77 -9.05 -2.30 -14.63
C GLY A 77 -8.56 -3.28 -13.57
N ALA A 78 -8.25 -2.81 -12.35
CA ALA A 78 -7.86 -3.69 -11.25
C ALA A 78 -9.03 -4.60 -10.85
N ASP A 79 -8.80 -5.91 -10.79
CA ASP A 79 -9.76 -6.87 -10.22
C ASP A 79 -9.71 -6.86 -8.68
N TYR A 80 -8.52 -6.58 -8.13
CA TYR A 80 -8.26 -6.53 -6.70
C TYR A 80 -7.40 -5.33 -6.36
N VAL A 81 -7.75 -4.63 -5.27
CA VAL A 81 -6.94 -3.56 -4.70
C VAL A 81 -6.60 -3.89 -3.26
N VAL A 82 -5.31 -4.05 -2.98
CA VAL A 82 -4.78 -4.24 -1.62
C VAL A 82 -4.29 -2.90 -1.10
N ASN A 83 -4.86 -2.45 0.00
CA ASN A 83 -4.48 -1.20 0.65
C ASN A 83 -3.58 -1.45 1.87
N ALA A 84 -2.36 -0.91 1.82
CA ALA A 84 -1.39 -0.96 2.91
C ALA A 84 -0.81 0.42 3.25
N ILE A 85 -1.49 1.52 2.87
CA ILE A 85 -0.95 2.87 3.10
C ILE A 85 -0.87 3.22 4.59
N GLN A 86 0.17 3.97 4.95
CA GLN A 86 0.31 4.63 6.24
C GLN A 86 0.54 6.12 6.00
N VAL A 87 -0.54 6.91 5.99
CA VAL A 87 -0.48 8.34 5.72
C VAL A 87 0.30 9.07 6.81
N GLY A 88 1.41 9.70 6.40
CA GLY A 88 2.34 10.42 7.26
C GLY A 88 3.45 9.56 7.88
N GLY A 89 3.50 8.26 7.55
CA GLY A 89 4.56 7.36 7.97
C GLY A 89 4.72 7.19 9.49
N TYR A 90 5.84 6.61 9.92
CA TYR A 90 6.20 6.51 11.33
C TYR A 90 6.58 7.87 11.91
N GLU A 91 7.51 8.56 11.25
CA GLU A 91 7.88 9.94 11.54
C GLU A 91 7.44 10.85 10.38
N PRO A 92 6.72 11.96 10.65
CA PRO A 92 6.36 12.46 11.98
C PRO A 92 5.06 11.87 12.56
N ALA A 93 4.23 11.19 11.76
CA ALA A 93 2.83 11.02 12.12
C ALA A 93 2.57 10.07 13.30
N THR A 94 3.05 8.82 13.25
CA THR A 94 2.90 7.91 14.40
C THR A 94 3.54 8.50 15.65
N VAL A 95 4.73 9.11 15.56
CA VAL A 95 5.37 9.78 16.71
C VAL A 95 4.50 10.91 17.28
N THR A 96 3.88 11.71 16.41
CA THR A 96 2.95 12.78 16.81
C THR A 96 1.72 12.23 17.51
N ASP A 97 1.17 11.12 16.99
CA ASP A 97 0.02 10.41 17.54
C ASP A 97 0.29 9.91 18.97
N PHE A 98 1.56 9.73 19.36
CA PHE A 98 1.99 9.40 20.72
C PHE A 98 2.34 10.61 21.59
N GLU A 99 3.20 11.50 21.10
CA GLU A 99 3.81 12.54 21.93
C GLU A 99 2.79 13.63 22.29
N ILE A 100 1.80 13.90 21.44
CA ILE A 100 0.74 14.86 21.77
C ILE A 100 -0.11 14.33 22.95
N PRO A 101 -0.77 13.16 22.90
CA PRO A 101 -1.56 12.67 24.04
C PRO A 101 -0.75 12.56 25.34
N LYS A 102 0.52 12.14 25.23
CA LYS A 102 1.44 12.03 26.37
C LYS A 102 1.68 13.37 27.07
N LYS A 103 1.78 14.48 26.32
CA LYS A 103 1.88 15.85 26.88
C LYS A 103 0.67 16.22 27.73
N TYR A 104 -0.50 15.63 27.45
CA TYR A 104 -1.75 15.84 28.20
C TYR A 104 -2.04 14.75 29.24
N GLY A 105 -1.05 13.94 29.58
CA GLY A 105 -1.16 12.90 30.63
C GLY A 105 -1.77 11.57 30.16
N LEU A 106 -2.10 11.43 28.87
CA LEU A 106 -2.59 10.17 28.31
C LEU A 106 -1.41 9.34 27.79
N ARG A 107 -1.04 8.30 28.53
CA ARG A 107 -0.08 7.28 28.07
C ARG A 107 -0.84 6.15 27.39
N GLN A 108 -0.55 5.94 26.11
CA GLN A 108 -1.17 4.90 25.30
C GLN A 108 -0.08 4.01 24.69
N THR A 109 -0.47 2.81 24.25
CA THR A 109 0.35 1.99 23.33
C THR A 109 0.29 2.60 21.93
N ILE A 110 0.54 1.83 20.85
CA ILE A 110 0.55 2.36 19.47
C ILE A 110 -0.66 3.20 19.10
N ALA A 111 -1.84 2.83 19.63
CA ALA A 111 -3.08 3.58 19.45
C ALA A 111 -3.43 3.89 17.98
N ASP A 112 -2.84 3.18 17.02
CA ASP A 112 -3.05 3.40 15.58
C ASP A 112 -4.52 3.29 15.15
N THR A 113 -5.31 2.49 15.87
CA THR A 113 -6.70 2.15 15.51
C THR A 113 -7.71 2.51 16.59
N LEU A 114 -7.25 2.92 17.77
CA LEU A 114 -8.08 3.11 18.97
C LEU A 114 -7.62 4.35 19.74
N GLY A 115 -8.53 4.98 20.48
CA GLY A 115 -8.20 6.17 21.28
C GLY A 115 -7.83 7.39 20.44
N ILE A 116 -7.12 8.34 21.05
CA ILE A 116 -6.80 9.63 20.41
C ILE A 116 -5.85 9.47 19.22
N GLY A 117 -4.87 8.56 19.30
CA GLY A 117 -3.98 8.26 18.16
C GLY A 117 -4.77 7.75 16.95
N GLY A 118 -5.77 6.90 17.18
CA GLY A 118 -6.62 6.35 16.13
C GLY A 118 -7.47 7.41 15.47
N ILE A 119 -7.98 8.37 16.25
CA ILE A 119 -8.69 9.54 15.73
C ILE A 119 -7.76 10.40 14.86
N PHE A 120 -6.53 10.67 15.30
CA PHE A 120 -5.57 11.46 14.51
C PHE A 120 -5.26 10.76 13.19
N ARG A 121 -5.00 9.44 13.22
CA ARG A 121 -4.78 8.65 12.01
C ARG A 121 -5.99 8.66 11.10
N ALA A 122 -7.20 8.49 11.63
CA ALA A 122 -8.44 8.52 10.86
C ALA A 122 -8.61 9.86 10.13
N LEU A 123 -8.42 10.98 10.82
CA LEU A 123 -8.50 12.32 10.23
C LEU A 123 -7.50 12.54 9.09
N ARG A 124 -6.30 11.94 9.17
CA ARG A 124 -5.32 11.99 8.07
C ARG A 124 -5.61 11.03 6.93
N THR A 125 -6.10 9.82 7.24
CA THR A 125 -6.11 8.69 6.29
C THR A 125 -7.42 8.60 5.52
N ILE A 126 -8.56 8.92 6.15
CA ILE A 126 -9.88 8.83 5.50
C ILE A 126 -9.96 9.67 4.22
N PRO A 127 -9.51 10.95 4.19
CA PRO A 127 -9.57 11.75 2.97
C PRO A 127 -8.77 11.12 1.82
N VAL A 128 -7.55 10.66 2.08
CA VAL A 128 -6.70 10.00 1.08
C VAL A 128 -7.36 8.73 0.54
N MET A 129 -7.97 7.92 1.41
CA MET A 129 -8.68 6.73 0.96
C MET A 129 -9.92 7.06 0.14
N LEU A 130 -10.66 8.11 0.48
CA LEU A 130 -11.79 8.56 -0.32
C LEU A 130 -11.35 9.04 -1.71
N ASP A 131 -10.19 9.68 -1.82
CA ASP A 131 -9.62 10.08 -3.11
C ASP A 131 -9.29 8.85 -3.98
N TYR A 132 -8.65 7.81 -3.41
CA TYR A 132 -8.44 6.55 -4.13
C TYR A 132 -9.74 5.83 -4.48
N CYS A 133 -10.77 5.86 -3.62
CA CYS A 133 -12.08 5.30 -3.95
C CYS A 133 -12.69 5.97 -5.18
N ARG A 134 -12.63 7.31 -5.28
CA ARG A 134 -13.12 8.03 -6.47
C ARG A 134 -12.35 7.66 -7.73
N ILE A 135 -11.03 7.52 -7.63
CA ILE A 135 -10.21 7.05 -8.76
C ILE A 135 -10.68 5.64 -9.18
N MET A 136 -10.85 4.73 -8.23
CA MET A 136 -11.33 3.36 -8.50
C MET A 136 -12.71 3.35 -9.16
N GLU A 137 -13.66 4.16 -8.68
CA GLU A 137 -14.99 4.31 -9.30
C GLU A 137 -14.90 4.73 -10.78
N GLU A 138 -13.90 5.52 -11.16
CA GLU A 138 -13.70 5.97 -12.54
C GLU A 138 -12.96 4.96 -13.42
N VAL A 139 -11.95 4.26 -12.88
CA VAL A 139 -11.01 3.47 -13.70
C VAL A 139 -11.12 1.95 -13.51
N ALA A 140 -11.82 1.49 -12.48
CA ALA A 140 -12.02 0.08 -12.13
C ALA A 140 -13.38 -0.16 -11.42
N PRO A 141 -14.52 0.09 -12.09
CA PRO A 141 -15.86 -0.06 -11.52
C PRO A 141 -16.33 -1.52 -11.37
#